data_AF-A0A355VCS0-F1
#
_entry.id   AF-A0A355VCS0-F1
#
_cell.length_a   1.000
_cell.length_b   1.000
_cell.length_c   1.000
_cell.angle_alpha   90.00
_cell.angle_beta   90.00
_cell.angle_gamma   90.00
#
_symmetry.space_group_name_H-M   'P 1'
#
loop_
_entity.id
_entity.type
_entity.pdbx_description
1 polymer ?
#
loop_
_entity_poly.entity_id
_entity_poly.type
_entity_poly.pdbx_seq_one_letter_code
_entity_poly.pdbx_strand_id
1 'polypeptide(L)'
;ALPLLKSFKPDILQVARDPTYVLPGLKNGRRELVLPGWAVLCGFMQATGVQSLRFSPSALREGMLHYMVKAAISGDSPLHELRAN
;
A
#
# COMPACT_ATOMS: atom_id res chain seq x y z
N ALA A 1 -12.04 6.98 9.07
CA ALA A 1 -10.92 6.00 9.05
C ALA A 1 -9.64 6.50 9.72
N LEU A 2 -9.28 7.79 9.65
CA LEU A 2 -8.06 8.33 10.30
C LEU A 2 -7.98 8.09 11.83
N PRO A 3 -9.06 8.25 12.63
CA PRO A 3 -9.00 7.97 14.08
C PRO A 3 -8.64 6.51 14.38
N LEU A 4 -9.22 5.57 13.61
CA LEU A 4 -8.89 4.15 13.69
C LEU A 4 -7.42 3.89 13.28
N LEU A 5 -6.94 4.54 12.22
CA LEU A 5 -5.54 4.40 11.83
C LEU A 5 -4.60 4.89 12.94
N LYS A 6 -4.95 6.00 13.61
CA LYS A 6 -4.18 6.54 14.74
C LYS A 6 -4.25 5.66 16.00
N SER A 7 -5.32 4.90 16.22
CA SER A 7 -5.44 4.02 17.39
C SER A 7 -4.44 2.86 17.36
N PHE A 8 -3.84 2.53 16.21
CA PHE A 8 -2.75 1.55 16.11
C PHE A 8 -1.40 2.06 16.62
N LYS A 9 -1.24 3.36 16.90
CA LYS A 9 0.03 3.95 17.39
C LYS A 9 0.74 3.12 18.48
N PRO A 10 0.11 2.67 19.58
CA PRO A 10 0.79 1.88 20.60
C PRO A 10 1.40 0.59 20.04
N ASP A 11 0.65 -0.16 19.23
CA ASP A 11 1.12 -1.41 18.64
C ASP A 11 2.26 -1.17 17.64
N ILE A 12 2.14 -0.13 16.82
CA ILE A 12 3.18 0.26 15.84
C ILE A 12 4.48 0.65 16.55
N LEU A 13 4.39 1.39 17.66
CA LEU A 13 5.55 1.74 18.48
C LEU A 13 6.14 0.52 19.17
N GLN A 14 5.30 -0.42 19.63
CA GLN A 14 5.77 -1.65 20.25
C GLN A 14 6.53 -2.54 19.25
N VAL A 15 6.03 -2.66 18.01
CA VAL A 15 6.73 -3.36 16.92
C VAL A 15 8.11 -2.74 16.64
N ALA A 16 8.19 -1.41 16.64
CA ALA A 16 9.43 -0.70 16.36
C ALA A 16 10.45 -0.80 17.50
N ARG A 17 9.98 -0.86 18.76
CA ARG A 17 10.83 -0.90 19.95
C ARG A 17 11.30 -2.29 20.32
N ASP A 18 10.40 -3.27 20.26
CA ASP A 18 10.63 -4.61 20.77
C ASP A 18 10.67 -5.64 19.62
N PRO A 19 11.85 -6.20 19.29
CA PRO A 19 11.98 -7.21 18.24
C PRO A 19 11.16 -8.48 18.49
N THR A 20 10.84 -8.78 19.75
CA THR A 20 10.11 -9.99 20.15
C THR A 20 8.60 -9.81 20.14
N TYR A 21 8.11 -8.57 20.15
CA TYR A 21 6.69 -8.28 20.10
C TYR A 21 6.10 -8.68 18.75
N VAL A 22 5.05 -9.50 18.75
CA VAL A 22 4.36 -9.97 17.54
C VAL A 22 3.05 -9.23 17.37
N LEU A 23 2.93 -8.48 16.28
CA LEU A 23 1.64 -7.94 15.84
C LEU A 23 0.96 -8.95 14.90
N PRO A 24 -0.21 -9.50 15.24
CA PRO A 24 -0.92 -10.46 14.39
C PRO A 24 -1.12 -9.92 12.97
N GLY A 25 -0.78 -10.72 11.97
CA GLY A 25 -0.88 -10.33 10.55
C GLY A 25 0.33 -9.56 10.01
N LEU A 26 1.28 -9.12 10.85
CA LEU A 26 2.51 -8.48 10.40
C LEU A 26 3.63 -9.50 10.22
N LYS A 27 4.10 -9.66 8.98
CA LYS A 27 5.28 -10.50 8.68
C LYS A 27 6.57 -9.83 9.16
N ASN A 28 7.54 -10.63 9.59
CA ASN A 28 8.83 -10.14 10.10
C ASN A 28 9.56 -9.21 9.11
N GLY A 29 9.57 -9.54 7.82
CA GLY A 29 10.20 -8.69 6.80
C GLY A 29 9.53 -7.32 6.57
N ARG A 30 8.40 -7.03 7.21
CA ARG A 30 7.70 -5.73 7.11
C ARG A 30 7.78 -4.89 8.38
N ARG A 31 8.44 -5.38 9.44
CA ARG A 31 8.50 -4.69 10.74
C ARG A 31 9.14 -3.31 10.65
N GLU A 32 10.31 -3.24 10.01
CA GLU A 32 11.07 -1.99 9.82
C GLU A 32 10.31 -0.95 8.98
N LEU A 33 9.40 -1.42 8.11
CA LEU A 33 8.64 -0.57 7.20
C LEU A 33 7.30 -0.12 7.78
N VAL A 34 6.82 -0.76 8.86
CA VAL A 34 5.46 -0.54 9.36
C VAL A 34 5.30 0.85 9.97
N LEU A 35 6.29 1.30 10.75
CA LEU A 35 6.29 2.64 11.36
C LEU A 35 6.30 3.76 10.32
N PRO A 36 7.25 3.81 9.36
CA PRO A 36 7.25 4.85 8.34
C PRO A 36 6.01 4.76 7.43
N GLY A 37 5.56 3.55 7.06
CA GLY A 37 4.36 3.38 6.25
C GLY A 37 3.09 3.91 6.93
N TRP A 38 2.93 3.63 8.23
CA TRP A 38 1.83 4.16 9.04
C TRP A 38 1.87 5.69 9.15
N ALA A 39 3.06 6.27 9.35
CA ALA A 39 3.24 7.72 9.46
C ALA A 39 2.85 8.44 8.15
N VAL A 40 3.32 7.92 7.01
CA VAL A 40 2.97 8.45 5.67
C VAL A 40 1.46 8.37 5.43
N LEU A 41 0.82 7.24 5.75
CA LEU A 41 -0.61 7.08 5.55
C LEU A 41 -1.44 8.03 6.41
N CYS A 42 -1.04 8.23 7.68
CA CYS A 42 -1.66 9.23 8.55
C CYS A 42 -1.53 10.64 7.96
N GLY A 43 -0.32 11.02 7.54
CA GLY A 43 -0.05 12.32 6.93
C GLY A 43 -0.85 12.54 5.64
N PHE A 44 -0.89 11.53 4.77
CA PHE A 44 -1.68 11.55 3.53
C PHE A 44 -3.16 11.82 3.81
N MET A 45 -3.78 11.06 4.73
CA MET A 45 -5.19 11.25 5.06
C MET A 45 -5.47 12.61 5.69
N GLN A 46 -4.54 13.12 6.52
CA GLN A 46 -4.65 14.45 7.13
C GLN A 46 -4.56 15.56 6.08
N ALA A 47 -3.60 15.48 5.16
CA ALA A 47 -3.35 16.50 4.15
C ALA A 47 -4.46 16.54 3.08
N THR A 48 -5.00 15.37 2.71
CA THR A 48 -5.99 15.26 1.62
C THR A 48 -7.44 15.30 2.10
N GLY A 49 -7.69 15.15 3.41
CA GLY A 49 -9.05 15.07 3.95
C GLY A 49 -9.80 13.76 3.63
N VAL A 50 -9.11 12.75 3.09
CA VAL A 50 -9.70 11.44 2.76
C VAL A 50 -10.29 10.77 4.01
N GLN A 51 -11.59 10.47 3.97
CA GLN A 51 -12.31 9.96 5.14
C GLN A 51 -12.31 8.43 5.27
N SER A 52 -12.17 7.72 4.14
CA SER A 52 -12.19 6.26 4.05
C SER A 52 -11.15 5.75 3.05
N LEU A 53 -10.63 4.55 3.32
CA LEU A 53 -9.69 3.84 2.45
C LEU A 53 -10.22 2.41 2.27
N ARG A 54 -10.15 1.92 1.04
CA ARG A 54 -10.47 0.52 0.71
C ARG A 54 -9.22 -0.15 0.19
N PHE A 55 -8.92 -1.32 0.75
CA PHE A 55 -7.79 -2.11 0.28
C PHE A 55 -8.09 -2.67 -1.12
N SER A 56 -7.15 -2.53 -2.04
CA SER A 56 -7.15 -3.20 -3.33
C SER A 56 -6.12 -4.34 -3.29
N PRO A 57 -6.50 -5.59 -3.65
CA PRO A 57 -5.54 -6.68 -3.79
C PRO A 57 -4.64 -6.52 -5.03
N SER A 58 -5.02 -5.65 -5.97
CA SER A 58 -4.31 -5.39 -7.22
C SER A 58 -3.52 -4.08 -7.16
N ALA A 59 -2.33 -4.08 -7.75
CA ALA A 59 -1.44 -2.94 -7.83
C ALA A 59 -0.72 -2.92 -9.20
N LEU A 60 0.54 -2.47 -9.22
CA LEU A 60 1.30 -2.23 -10.44
C LEU A 60 1.44 -3.47 -11.33
N ARG A 61 1.72 -4.64 -10.75
CA ARG A 61 1.94 -5.88 -11.52
C ARG A 61 0.68 -6.31 -12.27
N GLU A 62 -0.50 -6.20 -11.65
CA GLU A 62 -1.78 -6.53 -12.29
C GLU A 62 -2.13 -5.50 -13.37
N GLY A 63 -1.86 -4.21 -13.11
CA GLY A 63 -1.98 -3.17 -14.12
C GLY A 63 -1.12 -3.46 -15.34
N MET A 64 0.16 -3.79 -15.13
CA MET A 64 1.07 -4.16 -16.21
C MET A 64 0.64 -5.40 -16.98
N LEU A 65 0.18 -6.44 -16.27
CA LEU A 65 -0.36 -7.64 -16.91
C LEU A 65 -1.54 -7.29 -17.83
N HIS A 66 -2.45 -6.43 -17.38
CA HIS A 66 -3.57 -5.96 -18.18
C HIS A 66 -3.12 -5.27 -19.47
N TYR A 67 -2.13 -4.37 -19.40
CA TYR A 67 -1.58 -3.70 -20.58
C TYR A 67 -0.83 -4.65 -21.52
N MET A 68 -0.10 -5.63 -20.97
CA MET A 68 0.59 -6.63 -21.77
C MET A 68 -0.39 -7.52 -22.55
N VAL A 69 -1.51 -7.91 -21.94
CA VAL A 69 -2.55 -8.68 -22.62
C VAL A 69 -3.19 -7.88 -23.75
N LYS A 70 -3.50 -6.59 -23.51
CA LYS A 70 -4.03 -5.71 -24.57
C LYS A 70 -3.08 -5.60 -25.76
N ALA A 71 -1.81 -5.31 -25.49
CA ALA A 71 -0.77 -5.19 -26.50
C ALA A 71 -0.56 -6.49 -27.29
N ALA A 72 -0.63 -7.66 -26.64
CA ALA A 72 -0.55 -8.94 -27.32
C ALA A 72 -1.71 -9.18 -28.31
N ILE A 73 -2.88 -8.60 -28.05
CA ILE A 73 -4.07 -8.69 -28.91
C ILE A 73 -4.00 -7.66 -30.05
N SER A 74 -3.57 -6.43 -29.77
CA SER A 74 -3.46 -5.35 -30.76
C SER A 74 -2.22 -5.44 -31.66
N GLY A 75 -1.21 -6.22 -31.25
CA GLY A 75 0.09 -6.30 -31.94
C GLY A 75 1.02 -5.12 -31.65
N ASP A 76 0.64 -4.26 -30.69
CA ASP A 76 1.39 -3.08 -30.28
C ASP A 76 2.34 -3.37 -29.10
N SER A 77 3.14 -2.38 -28.71
CA SER A 77 3.96 -2.46 -27.49
C SER A 77 3.13 -2.19 -26.23
N PRO A 78 3.29 -2.96 -25.14
CA PRO A 78 2.61 -2.74 -23.86
C PRO A 78 2.79 -1.32 -23.28
N LEU A 79 3.92 -0.69 -23.57
CA LEU A 79 4.21 0.69 -23.12
C LEU A 79 3.45 1.74 -23.94
N HIS A 80 3.04 1.40 -25.17
CA HIS A 80 2.22 2.28 -26.01
C HIS A 80 0.78 2.32 -25.48
N GLU A 81 0.21 1.15 -25.15
CA GLU A 81 -1.11 1.00 -24.53
C GLU A 81 -1.23 1.71 -23.17
N LEU A 82 -0.14 1.69 -22.39
CA LEU A 82 -0.04 2.42 -21.12
C LEU A 82 -0.16 3.94 -21.27
N ARG A 83 0.47 4.51 -22.31
CA ARG A 83 0.54 5.97 -22.54
C ARG A 83 -0.72 6.54 -23.18
N ALA A 84 -1.56 5.69 -23.76
CA ALA A 84 -2.79 6.09 -24.44
C ALA A 84 -3.97 6.37 -23.48
N ASN A 85 -3.83 6.06 -22.19
CA ASN A 85 -4.83 6.35 -21.13
C ASN A 85 -4.33 7.43 -20.18
#